data_AF-A0A4Q9MD90-F1
#
_entry.id   AF-A0A4Q9MD90-F1
#
_cell.length_a   1.000
_cell.length_b   1.000
_cell.length_c   1.000
_cell.angle_alpha   90.00
_cell.angle_beta   90.00
_cell.angle_gamma   90.00
#
_symmetry.space_group_name_H-M   'P 1'
#
loop_
_entity.id
_entity.type
_entity.pdbx_description
1 polymer ?
#
loop_
_entity_poly.entity_id
_entity_poly.type
_entity_poly.pdbx_seq_one_letter_code
_entity_poly.pdbx_strand_id
1 'polypeptide(L)'
;MAHYGVPAELIEFCDEFFPQPTHIATVKPEPTLDDNPFAALTDAEKLTEKTVRAAFAAAVNVHGLAPGFKMAECGDRPDPATIHPERKKIDVAFYRVDDVQDD
;
A
#
# COMPACT_ATOMS: atom_id res chain seq x y z
N MET A 1 14.66 25.61 11.07
CA MET A 1 14.71 24.79 12.30
C MET A 1 14.46 23.35 11.89
N ALA A 2 15.53 22.60 11.58
CA ALA A 2 15.42 21.21 11.18
C ALA A 2 14.98 20.37 12.38
N HIS A 3 13.92 19.58 12.22
CA HIS A 3 13.57 18.58 13.21
C HIS A 3 14.71 17.56 13.23
N TYR A 4 15.52 17.58 14.28
CA TYR A 4 16.52 16.57 14.55
C TYR A 4 15.80 15.22 14.56
N GLY A 5 16.09 14.37 13.56
CA GLY A 5 15.65 12.98 13.59
C GLY A 5 16.21 12.36 14.86
N VAL A 6 15.33 11.79 15.67
CA VAL A 6 15.73 11.06 16.88
C VAL A 6 16.65 9.93 16.42
N PRO A 7 17.94 9.91 16.81
CA PRO A 7 18.79 8.77 16.56
C PRO A 7 18.45 7.73 17.63
N ALA A 8 17.21 7.25 17.63
CA ALA A 8 16.94 6.00 18.31
C ALA A 8 17.80 4.98 17.55
N GLU A 9 18.75 4.38 18.27
CA GLU A 9 19.51 3.26 17.73
C GLU A 9 18.50 2.28 17.13
N LEU A 10 18.75 1.76 15.93
CA LEU A 10 17.78 0.99 15.15
C LEU A 10 17.05 -0.08 16.00
N ILE A 11 17.75 -0.64 16.99
CA ILE A 11 17.25 -1.61 17.94
C ILE A 11 16.20 -1.01 18.89
N GLU A 12 16.45 0.15 19.51
CA GLU A 12 15.49 0.82 20.40
C GLU A 12 14.22 1.22 19.65
N PHE A 13 14.38 1.75 18.43
CA PHE A 13 13.23 2.05 17.57
C PHE A 13 12.44 0.78 17.23
N CYS A 14 13.13 -0.31 16.86
CA CYS A 14 12.48 -1.57 16.54
C CYS A 14 11.76 -2.17 17.76
N ASP A 15 12.35 -2.12 18.94
CA ASP A 15 11.76 -2.67 20.15
C ASP A 15 10.54 -1.84 20.61
N GLU A 16 10.57 -0.51 20.49
CA GLU A 16 9.45 0.37 20.87
C GLU A 16 8.27 0.26 19.90
N PHE A 17 8.52 0.26 18.59
CA PHE A 17 7.47 0.34 17.57
C PHE A 17 7.08 -1.01 16.93
N PHE A 18 7.94 -2.02 17.03
CA PHE A 18 7.69 -3.37 16.51
C PHE A 18 7.96 -4.45 17.57
N PRO A 19 7.26 -4.40 18.73
CA PRO A 19 7.49 -5.35 19.80
C PRO A 19 7.30 -6.79 19.30
N GLN A 20 8.20 -7.69 19.71
CA GLN A 20 8.08 -9.10 19.36
C GLN A 20 6.73 -9.63 19.84
N PRO A 21 5.97 -10.34 18.98
CA PRO A 21 4.70 -10.92 19.37
C PRO A 21 4.90 -11.86 20.57
N THR A 22 4.35 -11.48 21.73
CA THR A 22 4.47 -12.24 22.98
C THR A 22 3.72 -13.57 22.92
N HIS A 23 2.77 -13.68 21.99
CA HIS A 23 2.19 -14.94 21.58
C HIS A 23 2.87 -15.38 20.30
N ILE A 24 3.54 -16.54 20.34
CA ILE A 24 3.57 -17.44 19.18
C ILE A 24 2.09 -17.58 18.83
N ALA A 25 1.65 -16.94 17.75
CA ALA A 25 0.31 -17.11 17.25
C ALA A 25 0.20 -18.61 17.01
N THR A 26 -0.50 -19.29 17.92
CA THR A 26 -0.92 -20.68 17.77
C THR A 26 -1.47 -20.76 16.37
N VAL A 27 -0.76 -21.54 15.53
CA VAL A 27 -1.03 -21.82 14.12
C VAL A 27 -2.38 -21.24 13.73
N LYS A 28 -2.40 -20.00 13.20
CA LYS A 28 -3.66 -19.43 12.73
C LYS A 28 -4.19 -20.45 11.73
N PRO A 29 -5.36 -21.06 11.97
CA PRO A 29 -5.86 -22.11 11.11
C PRO A 29 -5.91 -21.53 9.71
N GLU A 30 -5.21 -22.19 8.79
CA GLU A 30 -5.29 -21.86 7.37
C GLU A 30 -6.77 -21.87 7.01
N PRO A 31 -7.30 -20.81 6.36
CA PRO A 31 -8.71 -20.75 6.05
C PRO A 31 -9.06 -21.96 5.18
N THR A 32 -10.03 -22.75 5.63
CA THR A 32 -10.59 -23.85 4.83
C THR A 32 -11.40 -23.24 3.70
N LEU A 33 -10.94 -23.42 2.48
CA LEU A 33 -11.58 -22.92 1.27
C LEU A 33 -12.25 -24.08 0.54
N ASP A 34 -13.55 -23.98 0.33
CA ASP A 34 -14.32 -24.97 -0.43
C ASP A 34 -14.09 -24.83 -1.95
N ASP A 35 -13.85 -23.59 -2.40
CA ASP A 35 -13.68 -23.22 -3.79
C ASP A 35 -12.51 -22.24 -3.97
N ASN A 36 -12.01 -22.11 -5.21
CA ASN A 36 -10.97 -21.15 -5.53
C ASN A 36 -11.49 -19.70 -5.33
N PRO A 37 -10.98 -18.94 -4.35
CA PRO A 37 -11.46 -17.59 -4.05
C PRO A 37 -11.14 -16.58 -5.16
N PHE A 38 -10.24 -16.93 -6.08
CA PHE A 38 -9.82 -16.09 -7.21
C PHE A 38 -10.38 -16.57 -8.55
N ALA A 39 -11.42 -17.42 -8.56
CA ALA A 39 -12.04 -17.89 -9.81
C ALA A 39 -12.51 -16.75 -10.73
N ALA A 40 -12.91 -15.61 -10.16
CA ALA A 40 -13.29 -14.42 -10.93
C ALA A 40 -12.10 -13.74 -11.65
N LEU A 41 -10.86 -14.11 -11.33
CA LEU A 41 -9.63 -13.52 -11.87
C LEU A 41 -8.92 -14.44 -12.89
N THR A 42 -9.57 -15.48 -13.40
CA THR A 42 -8.95 -16.42 -14.35
C THR A 42 -8.50 -15.76 -15.65
N ASP A 43 -9.20 -14.73 -16.14
CA ASP A 43 -8.85 -13.95 -17.34
C ASP A 43 -8.42 -12.52 -16.97
N ALA A 44 -7.64 -12.35 -15.90
CA ALA A 44 -7.26 -11.03 -15.39
C ALA A 44 -6.55 -10.14 -16.43
N GLU A 45 -5.90 -10.72 -17.43
CA GLU A 45 -5.26 -10.00 -18.53
C GLU A 45 -6.24 -9.26 -19.44
N LYS A 46 -7.52 -9.65 -19.43
CA LYS A 46 -8.60 -8.99 -20.19
C LYS A 46 -9.36 -7.96 -19.35
N LEU A 47 -9.06 -7.90 -18.04
CA LEU A 47 -9.73 -7.01 -17.09
C LEU A 47 -8.95 -5.71 -16.92
N THR A 48 -9.66 -4.64 -16.56
CA THR A 48 -9.01 -3.39 -16.18
C THR A 48 -8.34 -3.53 -14.81
N GLU A 49 -7.27 -2.77 -14.55
CA GLU A 49 -6.61 -2.76 -13.23
C GLU A 49 -7.60 -2.52 -12.10
N LYS A 50 -8.55 -1.59 -12.30
CA LYS A 50 -9.61 -1.29 -11.33
C LYS A 50 -10.45 -2.51 -11.01
N THR A 51 -10.87 -3.25 -12.03
CA THR A 51 -11.66 -4.49 -11.86
C THR A 51 -10.86 -5.57 -11.14
N VAL A 52 -9.59 -5.76 -11.52
CA VAL A 52 -8.70 -6.75 -10.89
C VAL A 52 -8.50 -6.43 -9.42
N ARG A 53 -8.19 -5.16 -9.10
CA ARG A 53 -7.99 -4.69 -7.72
C ARG A 53 -9.22 -4.92 -6.87
N ALA A 54 -10.40 -4.57 -7.37
CA ALA A 54 -11.65 -4.74 -6.64
C ALA A 54 -12.01 -6.20 -6.40
N ALA A 55 -11.88 -7.05 -7.42
CA ALA A 55 -12.13 -8.49 -7.28
C ALA A 55 -11.12 -9.15 -6.32
N PHE A 56 -9.85 -8.73 -6.36
CA PHE A 56 -8.83 -9.25 -5.45
C PHE A 56 -9.09 -8.84 -3.99
N ALA A 57 -9.37 -7.56 -3.74
CA ALA A 57 -9.68 -7.06 -2.40
C ALA A 57 -10.95 -7.74 -1.83
N ALA A 58 -11.96 -7.94 -2.67
CA ALA A 58 -13.17 -8.68 -2.30
C ALA A 58 -12.84 -10.14 -1.94
N ALA A 59 -12.05 -10.85 -2.76
CA ALA A 59 -11.66 -12.23 -2.49
C ALA A 59 -10.92 -12.38 -1.15
N VAL A 60 -9.94 -11.52 -0.88
CA VAL A 60 -9.19 -11.51 0.39
C VAL A 60 -10.12 -11.29 1.59
N ASN A 61 -11.03 -10.33 1.48
CA ASN A 61 -11.91 -9.95 2.59
C ASN A 61 -13.04 -10.95 2.84
N VAL A 62 -13.68 -11.46 1.79
CA VAL A 62 -14.83 -12.37 1.89
C VAL A 62 -14.41 -13.74 2.38
N HIS A 63 -13.32 -14.28 1.83
CA HIS A 63 -12.82 -15.60 2.22
C HIS A 63 -11.91 -15.56 3.45
N GLY A 64 -11.65 -14.38 4.02
CA GLY A 64 -10.83 -14.23 5.22
C GLY A 64 -9.41 -14.78 5.03
N LEU A 65 -8.84 -14.63 3.82
CA LEU A 65 -7.58 -15.27 3.41
C LEU A 65 -6.40 -14.88 4.31
N ALA A 66 -6.48 -13.71 4.95
CA ALA A 66 -5.53 -13.25 5.94
C ALA A 66 -6.29 -12.86 7.22
N PRO A 67 -6.42 -13.76 8.21
CA PRO A 67 -7.18 -13.48 9.42
C PRO A 67 -6.62 -12.28 10.19
N GLY A 68 -7.47 -11.29 10.48
CA GLY A 68 -7.09 -10.03 11.14
C GLY A 68 -6.59 -8.94 10.19
N PHE A 69 -6.59 -9.19 8.88
CA PHE A 69 -6.28 -8.21 7.85
C PHE A 69 -7.51 -7.97 6.97
N LYS A 70 -7.75 -6.71 6.60
CA LYS A 70 -8.76 -6.32 5.62
C LYS A 70 -8.15 -5.37 4.61
N MET A 71 -8.41 -5.62 3.34
CA MET A 71 -8.06 -4.71 2.26
C MET A 71 -9.13 -3.62 2.14
N ALA A 72 -8.68 -2.38 1.96
CA ALA A 72 -9.53 -1.25 1.62
C ALA A 72 -8.98 -0.60 0.34
N GLU A 73 -9.87 -0.10 -0.50
CA GLU A 73 -9.48 0.59 -1.73
C GLU A 73 -9.38 2.09 -1.51
N CYS A 74 -8.25 2.67 -1.93
CA CYS A 74 -8.04 4.12 -1.93
C CYS A 74 -8.41 4.68 -3.32
N GLY A 75 -9.72 4.71 -3.62
CA GLY A 75 -10.30 5.40 -4.79
C GLY A 75 -9.60 5.17 -6.13
N ASP A 76 -9.86 6.05 -7.09
CA ASP A 76 -9.09 6.13 -8.33
C ASP A 76 -7.96 7.15 -8.12
N ARG A 77 -6.72 6.77 -8.43
CA ARG A 77 -5.63 7.75 -8.54
C ARG A 77 -6.02 8.71 -9.66
N PRO A 78 -6.12 10.03 -9.40
CA PRO A 78 -6.56 10.95 -10.43
C PRO A 78 -5.54 10.92 -11.58
N ASP A 79 -6.05 10.87 -12.80
CA ASP A 79 -5.24 10.80 -14.02
C ASP A 79 -4.34 12.05 -14.10
N PRO A 80 -3.01 11.93 -14.23
CA PRO A 80 -2.13 13.08 -14.42
C PRO A 80 -2.58 14.01 -15.55
N ALA A 81 -3.24 13.48 -16.58
CA ALA A 81 -3.79 14.25 -17.69
C ALA A 81 -5.00 15.12 -17.32
N THR A 82 -5.73 14.80 -16.26
CA THR A 82 -6.86 15.62 -15.78
C THR A 82 -6.44 16.65 -14.73
N ILE A 83 -5.22 16.53 -14.18
CA ILE A 83 -4.71 17.40 -13.11
C ILE A 83 -3.77 18.48 -13.65
N HIS A 84 -2.95 18.17 -14.66
CA HIS A 84 -1.99 19.12 -15.22
C HIS A 84 -2.07 19.14 -16.75
N PRO A 85 -2.30 20.29 -17.41
CA PRO A 85 -2.36 20.40 -18.88
C PRO A 85 -1.10 19.85 -19.57
N GLU A 86 0.04 19.98 -18.90
CA GLU A 86 1.35 19.51 -19.37
C GLU A 86 1.67 18.05 -18.97
N ARG A 87 0.72 17.34 -18.34
CA ARG A 87 0.87 15.95 -17.83
C ARG A 87 2.08 15.73 -16.93
N LYS A 88 2.54 16.79 -16.25
CA LYS A 88 3.67 16.71 -15.32
C LYS A 88 3.24 15.90 -14.09
N LYS A 89 4.15 15.07 -13.57
CA LYS A 89 3.88 14.36 -12.31
C LYS A 89 3.77 15.39 -11.18
N ILE A 90 2.88 15.12 -10.23
CA ILE A 90 2.57 16.01 -9.10
C ILE A 90 3.79 16.21 -8.18
N ASP A 91 4.75 15.29 -8.21
CA ASP A 91 5.98 15.28 -7.41
C ASP A 91 7.18 15.91 -8.13
N VAL A 92 7.01 16.53 -9.30
CA VAL A 92 8.08 17.32 -9.92
C VAL A 92 8.25 18.60 -9.11
N ALA A 93 9.07 18.52 -8.07
CA ALA A 93 9.61 19.70 -7.42
C ALA A 93 10.30 20.53 -8.52
N PHE A 94 9.75 21.72 -8.80
CA PHE A 94 10.34 22.63 -9.77
C PHE A 94 11.64 23.16 -9.17
N TYR A 95 12.79 22.59 -9.57
CA TYR A 95 14.07 23.24 -9.37
C TYR A 95 14.11 24.48 -10.28
N ARG A 96 14.09 25.67 -9.70
CA ARG A 96 14.34 26.93 -10.41
C ARG A 96 15.74 27.38 -10.06
N VAL A 97 16.58 27.52 -11.08
CA VAL A 97 17.95 28.04 -10.93
C VAL A 97 17.95 29.42 -10.30
N ASP A 98 16.92 30.24 -10.57
CA ASP A 98 16.76 31.58 -9.99
C ASP A 98 16.46 31.58 -8.48
N ASP A 99 15.99 30.44 -7.92
CA ASP A 99 15.69 30.30 -6.49
C ASP A 99 16.93 29.83 -5.69
N VAL A 100 18.06 29.61 -6.36
CA VAL A 100 19.35 29.26 -5.73
C VAL A 100 20.09 30.56 -5.40
N GLN A 101 20.32 30.83 -4.12
CA GLN A 101 21.22 31.92 -3.72
C GLN A 101 22.65 31.53 -4.07
N ASP A 102 23.34 32.35 -4.85
CA ASP A 102 24.79 32.23 -5.05
C ASP A 102 25.50 32.50 -3.71
N ASP A 103 26.33 31.54 -3.26
CA ASP A 103 27.21 31.65 -2.07
C ASP A 103 28.31 32.71 -2.25
#